data_AF-A0A645HSC3-F1
#
_entry.id   AF-A0A645HSC3-F1
#
_cell.length_a   1.000
_cell.length_b   1.000
_cell.length_c   1.000
_cell.angle_alpha   90.00
_cell.angle_beta   90.00
_cell.angle_gamma   90.00
#
_symmetry.space_group_name_H-M   'P 1'
#
loop_
_entity.id
_entity.type
_entity.pdbx_description
1 polymer ?
#
loop_
_entity_poly.entity_id
_entity_poly.type
_entity_poly.pdbx_seq_one_letter_code
_entity_poly.pdbx_strand_id
1 'polypeptide(L)'
;MSEYFDDMESWAEKQYQELQRENNKAMAPDADFCNMFDAIIDMYVENYNFFRHIMLKDNQYLFFEFYKYMLKNVEDFVAQYEKVLKPKYSLRKVTNFLCIGMWGFVHAGIDEKSPPDKIRAEARELIGEMIRSGLLSNPV
;
A
#
# COMPACT_ATOMS: atom_id res chain seq x y z
N MET A 1 2.03 12.41 -17.84
CA MET A 1 1.63 11.15 -17.16
C MET A 1 2.71 10.67 -16.22
N SER A 2 3.96 10.48 -16.66
CA SER A 2 5.08 10.19 -15.75
C SER A 2 5.18 11.23 -14.63
N GLU A 3 5.30 12.52 -14.96
CA GLU A 3 5.39 13.60 -13.96
C GLU A 3 4.26 13.58 -12.91
N TYR A 4 3.05 13.18 -13.30
CA TYR A 4 1.90 13.11 -12.38
C TYR A 4 1.98 11.90 -11.45
N PHE A 5 2.52 10.78 -11.93
CA PHE A 5 2.82 9.62 -11.09
C PHE A 5 4.02 9.89 -10.17
N ASP A 6 5.03 10.60 -10.65
CA ASP A 6 6.18 11.05 -9.86
C ASP A 6 5.74 11.97 -8.70
N ASP A 7 4.78 12.87 -8.95
CA ASP A 7 4.19 13.74 -7.92
C ASP A 7 3.40 12.95 -6.87
N MET A 8 2.57 11.99 -7.30
CA MET A 8 1.79 11.12 -6.39
C MET A 8 2.69 10.28 -5.50
N GLU A 9 3.76 9.75 -6.07
CA GLU A 9 4.73 8.97 -5.32
C GLU A 9 5.48 9.84 -4.32
N SER A 10 6.00 10.99 -4.76
CA SER A 10 6.71 11.93 -3.88
C SER A 10 5.83 12.36 -2.71
N TRP A 11 4.53 12.49 -2.96
CA TRP A 11 3.54 12.76 -1.93
C TRP A 11 3.34 11.57 -0.98
N ALA A 12 3.14 10.35 -1.50
CA ALA A 12 2.95 9.14 -0.70
C ALA A 12 4.18 8.84 0.16
N GLU A 13 5.38 9.03 -0.37
CA GLU A 13 6.63 8.86 0.37
C GLU A 13 6.71 9.87 1.53
N LYS A 14 6.35 11.14 1.31
CA LYS A 14 6.30 12.14 2.39
C LYS A 14 5.31 11.74 3.48
N GLN A 15 4.11 11.31 3.10
CA GLN A 15 3.10 10.86 4.07
C GLN A 15 3.60 9.66 4.87
N TYR A 16 4.22 8.68 4.20
CA TYR A 16 4.86 7.55 4.88
C TYR A 16 5.93 8.01 5.88
N GLN A 17 6.83 8.91 5.50
CA GLN A 17 7.89 9.42 6.38
C GLN A 17 7.35 10.23 7.57
N GLU A 18 6.20 10.90 7.41
CA GLU A 18 5.47 11.56 8.51
C GLU A 18 4.90 10.51 9.48
N LEU A 19 4.18 9.52 8.95
CA LEU A 19 3.61 8.42 9.74
C LEU A 19 4.69 7.61 10.48
N GLN A 20 5.87 7.39 9.87
CA GLN A 20 7.00 6.75 10.56
C GLN A 20 7.46 7.53 11.78
N ARG A 21 7.62 8.85 11.64
CA ARG A 21 8.09 9.73 12.73
C ARG A 21 7.08 9.79 13.87
N GLU A 22 5.80 9.77 13.55
CA GLU A 22 4.72 9.86 14.53
C GLU A 22 4.45 8.53 15.22
N ASN A 23 4.29 7.46 14.44
CA ASN A 23 3.70 6.20 14.88
C ASN A 23 4.71 5.05 15.03
N ASN A 24 5.94 5.17 14.52
CA ASN A 24 6.90 4.08 14.52
C ASN A 24 8.30 4.45 15.05
N LYS A 25 8.35 5.11 16.22
CA LYS A 25 9.62 5.48 16.88
C LYS A 25 10.49 4.28 17.26
N ALA A 26 9.89 3.09 17.39
CA ALA A 26 10.58 1.86 17.74
C ALA A 26 11.11 1.07 16.52
N MET A 27 10.84 1.54 15.30
CA MET A 27 11.13 0.81 14.05
C MET A 27 10.55 -0.61 14.06
N ALA A 28 9.35 -0.75 14.60
CA ALA A 28 8.62 -2.00 14.67
C ALA A 28 8.08 -2.35 13.26
N PRO A 29 8.30 -3.57 12.75
CA PRO A 29 7.90 -3.93 11.39
C PRO A 29 6.39 -3.83 11.13
N ASP A 30 5.57 -4.16 12.12
CA ASP A 30 4.11 -4.06 12.05
C ASP A 30 3.64 -2.61 11.85
N ALA A 31 4.17 -1.68 12.66
CA ALA A 31 3.91 -0.26 12.49
C ALA A 31 4.45 0.27 11.16
N ASP A 32 5.59 -0.26 10.71
CA ASP A 32 6.19 0.13 9.43
C ASP A 32 5.28 -0.21 8.23
N PHE A 33 4.81 -1.45 8.18
CA PHE A 33 3.82 -1.89 7.19
C PHE A 33 2.53 -1.08 7.28
N CYS A 34 1.96 -0.90 8.48
CA CYS A 34 0.75 -0.12 8.66
C CYS A 34 0.89 1.32 8.14
N ASN A 35 2.00 1.99 8.43
CA ASN A 35 2.26 3.35 7.96
C ASN A 35 2.44 3.42 6.44
N MET A 36 3.15 2.46 5.83
CA MET A 36 3.26 2.36 4.38
C MET A 36 1.89 2.16 3.73
N PHE A 37 1.02 1.34 4.34
CA PHE A 37 -0.33 1.13 3.84
C PHE A 37 -1.23 2.35 4.00
N ASP A 38 -1.16 3.04 5.15
CA ASP A 38 -1.90 4.27 5.36
C ASP A 38 -1.51 5.33 4.32
N ALA A 39 -0.22 5.49 4.02
CA ALA A 39 0.24 6.41 2.97
C ALA A 39 -0.28 6.05 1.56
N ILE A 40 -0.34 4.75 1.22
CA ILE A 40 -0.91 4.29 -0.05
C ILE A 40 -2.43 4.54 -0.11
N ILE A 41 -3.15 4.30 1.00
CA ILE A 41 -4.58 4.57 1.10
C ILE A 41 -4.85 6.06 0.96
N ASP A 42 -4.08 6.90 1.64
CA ASP A 42 -4.23 8.35 1.57
C ASP A 42 -3.98 8.84 0.15
N MET A 43 -2.97 8.31 -0.53
CA MET A 43 -2.67 8.66 -1.92
C MET A 43 -3.81 8.26 -2.86
N TYR A 44 -4.42 7.10 -2.64
CA TYR A 44 -5.59 6.66 -3.40
C TYR A 44 -6.81 7.56 -3.15
N VAL A 45 -7.09 7.90 -1.88
CA VAL A 45 -8.26 8.70 -1.49
C VAL A 45 -8.14 10.14 -1.98
N GLU A 46 -6.99 10.78 -1.77
CA GLU A 46 -6.73 12.15 -2.23
C GLU A 46 -6.82 12.27 -3.76
N ASN A 47 -6.48 11.19 -4.47
CA ASN A 47 -6.52 11.14 -5.92
C ASN A 47 -7.68 10.29 -6.46
N TYR A 48 -8.74 10.10 -5.67
CA TYR A 48 -9.85 9.20 -6.02
C TYR A 48 -10.50 9.54 -7.37
N ASN A 49 -10.67 10.84 -7.67
CA ASN A 49 -11.22 11.29 -8.94
C ASN A 49 -10.38 10.89 -10.16
N PHE A 50 -9.07 10.75 -9.97
CA PHE A 50 -8.18 10.23 -11.00
C PHE A 50 -8.29 8.71 -11.06
N PHE A 51 -8.11 8.01 -9.93
CA PHE A 51 -8.10 6.55 -9.89
C PHE A 51 -9.40 5.89 -10.32
N ARG A 52 -10.56 6.52 -10.07
CA ARG A 52 -11.86 6.00 -10.52
C ARG A 52 -11.97 5.86 -12.05
N HIS A 53 -11.15 6.57 -12.83
CA HIS A 53 -11.16 6.55 -14.30
C HIS A 53 -10.04 5.69 -14.91
N ILE A 54 -9.18 5.13 -14.08
CA ILE A 54 -7.97 4.36 -14.49
C ILE A 54 -8.18 2.87 -14.22
N MET A 55 -9.35 2.50 -13.71
CA MET A 55 -9.68 1.12 -13.36
C MET A 55 -9.60 0.19 -14.57
N LEU A 56 -9.35 -1.10 -14.33
CA LEU A 56 -9.32 -2.17 -15.34
C LEU A 56 -10.55 -2.22 -16.26
N LYS A 57 -11.67 -1.64 -15.84
CA LYS A 57 -12.90 -1.55 -16.62
C LYS A 57 -12.90 -0.40 -17.63
N ASP A 58 -12.19 0.69 -17.31
CA ASP A 58 -12.22 1.95 -18.07
C ASP A 58 -10.95 2.16 -18.90
N ASN A 59 -9.77 1.83 -18.33
CA ASN A 59 -8.50 1.95 -19.05
C ASN A 59 -7.43 0.97 -18.52
N GLN A 60 -7.44 -0.25 -19.05
CA GLN A 60 -6.50 -1.31 -18.68
C GLN A 60 -5.03 -0.91 -18.89
N TYR A 61 -4.73 -0.18 -19.97
CA TYR A 61 -3.38 0.25 -20.27
C TYR A 61 -2.86 1.20 -19.18
N LEU A 62 -3.67 2.18 -18.79
CA LEU A 62 -3.29 3.16 -17.78
C LEU A 62 -3.17 2.53 -16.39
N PHE A 63 -4.03 1.55 -16.06
CA PHE A 63 -3.87 0.73 -14.85
C PHE A 63 -2.52 -0.01 -14.83
N PHE A 64 -2.17 -0.68 -15.93
CA PHE A 64 -0.91 -1.42 -16.02
C PHE A 64 0.32 -0.52 -15.97
N GLU A 65 0.26 0.66 -16.57
CA GLU A 65 1.36 1.63 -16.51
C GLU A 65 1.54 2.21 -15.10
N PHE A 66 0.45 2.58 -14.42
CA PHE A 66 0.51 2.99 -13.01
C PHE A 66 1.02 1.86 -12.11
N TYR A 67 0.55 0.62 -12.34
CA TYR A 67 0.99 -0.55 -11.59
C TYR A 67 2.49 -0.78 -11.71
N LYS A 68 3.05 -0.77 -12.93
CA LYS A 68 4.49 -0.90 -13.15
C LYS A 68 5.29 0.20 -12.47
N TYR A 69 4.77 1.43 -12.50
CA TYR A 69 5.38 2.59 -11.88
C TYR A 69 5.47 2.40 -10.34
N MET A 70 4.33 2.13 -9.68
CA MET A 70 4.26 1.82 -8.24
C MET A 70 5.18 0.66 -7.83
N LEU A 71 5.14 -0.45 -8.58
CA LEU A 71 5.95 -1.64 -8.34
C LEU A 71 7.44 -1.36 -8.23
N LYS A 72 7.95 -0.59 -9.20
CA LYS A 72 9.39 -0.29 -9.29
C LYS A 72 9.87 0.41 -8.03
N ASN A 73 9.07 1.33 -7.50
CA ASN A 73 9.48 2.18 -6.39
C ASN A 73 9.28 1.51 -5.03
N VAL A 74 8.21 0.72 -4.90
CA VAL A 74 8.01 -0.18 -3.76
C VAL A 74 9.17 -1.17 -3.64
N GLU A 75 9.71 -1.67 -4.76
CA GLU A 75 10.85 -2.59 -4.77
C GLU A 75 12.13 -1.96 -4.21
N ASP A 76 12.45 -0.73 -4.61
CA ASP A 76 13.61 0.01 -4.12
C ASP A 76 13.48 0.31 -2.62
N PHE A 77 12.27 0.68 -2.18
CA PHE A 77 11.96 0.93 -0.76
C PHE A 77 12.07 -0.34 0.11
N VAL A 78 11.68 -1.49 -0.42
CA VAL A 78 11.67 -2.78 0.28
C VAL A 78 13.05 -3.43 0.35
N ALA A 79 13.92 -3.18 -0.63
CA ALA A 79 15.25 -3.79 -0.71
C ALA A 79 16.13 -3.53 0.54
N GLN A 80 15.93 -2.41 1.24
CA GLN A 80 16.68 -2.07 2.46
C GLN A 80 16.36 -2.98 3.66
N TYR A 81 15.19 -3.62 3.67
CA TYR A 81 14.71 -4.42 4.80
C TYR A 81 14.84 -5.94 4.59
N GLU A 82 15.10 -6.39 3.36
CA GLU A 82 15.20 -7.81 3.02
C GLU A 82 16.28 -8.55 3.84
N LYS A 83 17.39 -7.86 4.14
CA LYS A 83 18.49 -8.41 4.95
C LYS A 83 18.17 -8.49 6.45
N VAL A 84 17.22 -7.69 6.92
CA VAL A 84 16.92 -7.51 8.35
C VAL A 84 15.78 -8.41 8.80
N LEU A 85 14.70 -8.51 8.00
CA LEU A 85 13.44 -9.11 8.44
C LEU A 85 13.36 -10.64 8.28
N LYS A 86 14.25 -11.26 7.48
CA LYS A 86 14.23 -12.70 7.15
C LYS A 86 12.80 -13.27 6.92
N PRO A 87 11.98 -12.63 6.07
CA PRO A 87 10.59 -13.01 5.92
C PRO A 87 10.43 -14.36 5.22
N LYS A 88 9.33 -15.07 5.54
CA LYS A 88 8.97 -16.38 4.95
C LYS A 88 8.84 -16.32 3.41
N TYR A 89 8.37 -15.18 2.91
CA TYR A 89 8.30 -14.83 1.51
C TYR A 89 9.15 -13.58 1.28
N SER A 90 9.71 -13.40 0.09
CA SER A 90 10.49 -12.18 -0.17
C SER A 90 9.61 -10.95 0.07
N LEU A 91 10.20 -9.93 0.67
CA LEU A 91 9.48 -8.71 1.04
C LEU A 91 8.81 -8.07 -0.19
N ARG A 92 9.46 -8.18 -1.36
CA ARG A 92 8.89 -7.82 -2.67
C ARG A 92 7.57 -8.55 -2.99
N LYS A 93 7.46 -9.85 -2.72
CA LYS A 93 6.22 -10.60 -2.97
C LYS A 93 5.11 -10.16 -2.03
N VAL A 94 5.46 -9.96 -0.76
CA VAL A 94 4.52 -9.52 0.28
C VAL A 94 3.97 -8.12 -0.04
N THR A 95 4.85 -7.16 -0.30
CA THR A 95 4.42 -5.79 -0.55
C THR A 95 3.61 -5.68 -1.84
N ASN A 96 4.01 -6.38 -2.91
CA ASN A 96 3.22 -6.39 -4.15
C ASN A 96 1.84 -7.04 -3.98
N PHE A 97 1.77 -8.16 -3.26
CA PHE A 97 0.49 -8.80 -2.94
C PHE A 97 -0.41 -7.83 -2.18
N LEU A 98 0.14 -7.16 -1.17
CA LEU A 98 -0.61 -6.22 -0.33
C LEU A 98 -1.03 -4.98 -1.12
N CYS A 99 -0.16 -4.33 -1.88
CA CYS A 99 -0.50 -3.14 -2.67
C CYS A 99 -1.68 -3.41 -3.63
N ILE A 100 -1.64 -4.54 -4.34
CA ILE A 100 -2.73 -4.91 -5.28
C ILE A 100 -3.98 -5.37 -4.54
N GLY A 101 -3.83 -6.22 -3.52
CA GLY A 101 -4.95 -6.69 -2.71
C GLY A 101 -5.69 -5.54 -2.04
N MET A 102 -4.96 -4.58 -1.49
CA MET A 102 -5.49 -3.38 -0.84
C MET A 102 -6.19 -2.47 -1.83
N TRP A 103 -5.65 -2.27 -3.03
CA TRP A 103 -6.38 -1.55 -4.07
C TRP A 103 -7.71 -2.22 -4.37
N GLY A 104 -7.69 -3.54 -4.61
CA GLY A 104 -8.90 -4.31 -4.85
C GLY A 104 -9.92 -4.17 -3.72
N PHE A 105 -9.44 -4.19 -2.48
CA PHE A 105 -10.25 -4.01 -1.27
C PHE A 105 -10.90 -2.63 -1.21
N VAL A 106 -10.11 -1.56 -1.37
CA VAL A 106 -10.62 -0.17 -1.34
C VAL A 106 -11.63 0.05 -2.46
N HIS A 107 -11.32 -0.43 -3.66
CA HIS A 107 -12.22 -0.33 -4.79
C HIS A 107 -13.55 -1.05 -4.55
N ALA A 108 -13.51 -2.28 -4.03
CA ALA A 108 -14.71 -3.03 -3.68
C ALA A 108 -15.57 -2.29 -2.64
N GLY A 109 -14.94 -1.75 -1.59
CA GLY A 109 -15.64 -0.97 -0.57
C GLY A 109 -16.34 0.27 -1.15
N ILE A 110 -15.71 0.93 -2.12
CA ILE A 110 -16.29 2.09 -2.83
C ILE A 110 -17.48 1.67 -3.71
N ASP A 111 -17.35 0.57 -4.44
CA ASP A 111 -18.45 0.01 -5.25
C ASP A 111 -19.64 -0.43 -4.37
N GLU A 112 -19.36 -0.89 -3.16
CA GLU A 112 -20.34 -1.18 -2.10
C GLU A 112 -20.91 0.07 -1.42
N LYS A 113 -20.43 1.27 -1.79
CA LYS A 113 -20.81 2.57 -1.21
C LYS A 113 -20.49 2.68 0.29
N SER A 114 -19.47 1.97 0.75
CA SER A 114 -18.95 2.12 2.11
C SER A 114 -18.29 3.49 2.29
N PRO A 115 -18.49 4.15 3.44
CA PRO A 115 -17.78 5.39 3.75
C PRO A 115 -16.26 5.18 3.80
N PRO A 116 -15.42 6.16 3.40
CA PRO A 116 -13.96 6.03 3.41
C PRO A 116 -13.38 5.60 4.76
N ASP A 117 -13.91 6.14 5.87
CA ASP A 117 -13.45 5.79 7.23
C ASP A 117 -13.70 4.32 7.57
N LYS A 118 -14.80 3.76 7.07
CA LYS A 118 -15.14 2.35 7.25
C LYS A 118 -14.18 1.45 6.47
N ILE A 119 -13.94 1.79 5.20
CA ILE A 119 -12.98 1.07 4.33
C ILE A 119 -11.59 1.07 4.96
N ARG A 120 -11.16 2.21 5.53
CA ARG A 120 -9.88 2.33 6.24
C ARG A 120 -9.81 1.45 7.48
N ALA A 121 -10.88 1.40 8.28
CA ALA A 121 -10.93 0.57 9.46
C ALA A 121 -10.81 -0.93 9.11
N GLU A 122 -11.59 -1.40 8.12
CA GLU A 122 -11.57 -2.79 7.67
C GLU A 122 -10.23 -3.17 7.01
N ALA A 123 -9.65 -2.25 6.24
CA ALA A 123 -8.31 -2.39 5.66
C ALA A 123 -7.23 -2.63 6.74
N ARG A 124 -7.23 -1.81 7.79
CA ARG A 124 -6.29 -1.93 8.91
C ARG A 124 -6.50 -3.24 9.69
N GLU A 125 -7.76 -3.64 9.88
CA GLU A 125 -8.10 -4.91 10.54
C GLU A 125 -7.56 -6.10 9.74
N LEU A 126 -7.81 -6.14 8.43
CA LEU A 126 -7.32 -7.19 7.51
C LEU A 126 -5.79 -7.31 7.57
N ILE A 127 -5.07 -6.19 7.48
CA ILE A 127 -3.59 -6.19 7.58
C ILE A 127 -3.15 -6.73 8.94
N GLY A 128 -3.79 -6.30 10.02
CA GLY A 128 -3.52 -6.80 11.36
C GLY A 128 -3.71 -8.31 11.48
N GLU A 129 -4.76 -8.87 10.87
CA GLU A 129 -5.01 -10.32 10.83
C GLU A 129 -3.97 -11.07 9.99
N MET A 130 -3.55 -10.50 8.87
CA MET A 130 -2.49 -11.07 8.03
C MET A 130 -1.13 -11.12 8.76
N ILE A 131 -0.83 -10.10 9.57
CA ILE A 131 0.38 -10.09 10.40
C ILE A 131 0.27 -11.13 11.52
N ARG A 132 -0.84 -11.12 12.27
CA ARG A 132 -1.07 -12.06 13.40
C ARG A 132 -1.10 -13.52 12.98
N SER A 133 -1.61 -13.82 11.79
CA SER A 133 -1.66 -15.19 11.26
C SER A 133 -0.30 -15.74 10.84
N GLY A 134 0.77 -14.93 10.87
CA GLY A 134 2.08 -15.36 10.36
C GLY A 134 2.08 -15.59 8.85
N LEU A 135 1.11 -15.01 8.13
CA LEU A 135 1.12 -15.01 6.66
C LEU A 135 2.28 -14.15 6.14
N LEU A 136 2.61 -13.07 6.87
CA LEU A 136 3.63 -12.10 6.50
C LEU A 136 4.96 -12.27 7.26
N SER A 137 5.02 -13.16 8.25
CA SER A 137 6.21 -13.43 9.07
C SER A 137 6.46 -14.94 9.19
N ASN A 138 7.68 -15.35 9.50
CA ASN A 138 7.92 -16.76 9.85
C ASN A 138 7.22 -17.05 11.18
N PRO A 139 6.54 -18.20 11.35
CA PRO A 139 6.08 -18.61 12.66
C PRO A 139 7.29 -18.74 13.59
N VAL A 140 7.20 -18.10 14.76
CA VAL A 140 8.12 -18.30 15.88
C VAL A 140 7.90 -19.69 16.47
#